data_AF-A0A9E3C584-F1
#
_entry.id   AF-A0A9E3C584-F1
#
_cell.length_a   1.000
_cell.length_b   1.000
_cell.length_c   1.000
_cell.angle_alpha   90.00
_cell.angle_beta   90.00
_cell.angle_gamma   90.00
#
_symmetry.space_group_name_H-M   'P 1'
#
loop_
_entity.id
_entity.type
_entity.pdbx_description
1 polymer ?
#
loop_
_entity_poly.entity_id
_entity_poly.type
_entity_poly.pdbx_seq_one_letter_code
_entity_poly.pdbx_strand_id
1 'polypeptide(L)'
;MSKALMEPKSSLLTLPERLKRHWGAHGVKIRPGVSEEELRNFETAHGVRFSQDLRDYFRAVDGMEEGTMATDYFSFWPLHTIKRMSEELGPECYADVIEPDQYFIFADYCIWCWGYAIRLTGNHADSNPVFFTGNRPDNGRIIASSFTEFLELYLTDEAHLY
;
A
#
# COMPACT_ATOMS: atom_id res chain seq x y z
N MET A 1 -47.75 5.62 -5.79
CA MET A 1 -46.72 4.63 -5.40
C MET A 1 -45.57 4.70 -6.39
N SER A 2 -44.42 5.22 -5.99
CA SER A 2 -43.14 4.89 -6.61
C SER A 2 -42.09 4.94 -5.52
N LYS A 3 -41.32 3.86 -5.44
CA LYS A 3 -40.39 3.51 -4.37
C LYS A 3 -39.08 4.24 -4.69
N ALA A 4 -38.77 5.32 -3.97
CA ALA A 4 -37.41 5.85 -3.95
C ALA A 4 -36.53 4.83 -3.21
N LEU A 5 -35.78 4.04 -3.99
CA LEU A 5 -34.73 3.18 -3.48
C LEU A 5 -33.61 4.04 -2.90
N MET A 6 -33.13 3.61 -1.74
CA MET A 6 -32.14 4.25 -0.89
C MET A 6 -30.79 4.43 -1.58
N GLU A 7 -30.19 5.61 -1.40
CA GLU A 7 -28.74 5.79 -1.43
C GLU A 7 -28.26 5.95 0.02
N PRO A 8 -27.74 4.92 0.71
CA PRO A 8 -27.20 5.11 2.05
C PRO A 8 -25.72 5.54 2.00
N LYS A 9 -25.45 6.75 2.51
CA LYS A 9 -24.27 7.14 3.32
C LYS A 9 -22.88 6.82 2.72
N SER A 10 -22.45 7.56 1.69
CA SER A 10 -21.04 7.52 1.25
C SER A 10 -20.05 8.18 2.25
N SER A 11 -20.52 9.00 3.19
CA SER A 11 -19.66 9.81 4.08
C SER A 11 -19.32 9.18 5.44
N LEU A 12 -19.65 7.91 5.68
CA LEU A 12 -19.41 7.24 6.98
C LEU A 12 -18.42 6.07 6.90
N LEU A 13 -17.91 5.75 5.71
CA LEU A 13 -16.96 4.68 5.54
C LEU A 13 -15.55 5.19 5.83
N THR A 14 -14.81 4.38 6.57
CA THR A 14 -13.36 4.52 6.70
C THR A 14 -12.68 4.35 5.34
N LEU A 15 -11.45 4.84 5.20
CA LEU A 15 -10.70 4.72 3.96
C LEU A 15 -10.49 3.26 3.52
N PRO A 16 -10.14 2.31 4.41
CA PRO A 16 -10.06 0.90 4.00
C PRO A 16 -11.40 0.29 3.57
N GLU A 17 -12.53 0.72 4.15
CA GLU A 17 -13.85 0.27 3.69
C GLU A 17 -14.21 0.82 2.30
N ARG A 18 -13.83 2.06 2.01
CA ARG A 18 -13.95 2.65 0.66
C ARG A 18 -13.12 1.86 -0.34
N LEU A 19 -11.88 1.51 0.01
CA LEU A 19 -10.98 0.72 -0.81
C LEU A 19 -11.53 -0.67 -1.12
N LYS A 20 -11.99 -1.40 -0.10
CA LYS A 20 -12.61 -2.72 -0.26
C LYS A 20 -13.84 -2.67 -1.16
N ARG A 21 -14.66 -1.63 -1.03
CA ARG A 21 -15.81 -1.41 -1.91
C ARG A 21 -15.37 -1.15 -3.34
N HIS A 22 -14.37 -0.30 -3.55
CA HIS A 22 -13.81 -0.01 -4.87
C HIS A 22 -13.30 -1.29 -5.54
N TRP A 23 -12.46 -2.06 -4.87
CA TRP A 23 -11.96 -3.35 -5.36
C TRP A 23 -13.06 -4.36 -5.64
N GLY A 24 -14.03 -4.49 -4.73
CA GLY A 24 -15.17 -5.38 -4.90
C GLY A 24 -16.05 -5.01 -6.10
N ALA A 25 -16.23 -3.71 -6.37
CA ALA A 25 -16.98 -3.22 -7.52
C ALA A 25 -16.28 -3.53 -8.86
N HIS A 26 -14.95 -3.65 -8.86
CA HIS A 26 -14.13 -3.99 -10.02
C HIS A 26 -13.78 -5.50 -10.10
N GLY A 27 -14.34 -6.32 -9.22
CA GLY A 27 -14.08 -7.77 -9.21
C GLY A 27 -12.65 -8.16 -8.81
N VAL A 28 -11.92 -7.25 -8.16
CA VAL A 28 -10.57 -7.51 -7.66
C VAL A 28 -10.66 -8.47 -6.48
N LYS A 29 -9.87 -9.54 -6.52
CA LYS A 29 -9.80 -10.52 -5.44
C LYS A 29 -8.86 -10.03 -4.35
N ILE A 30 -9.39 -9.93 -3.14
CA ILE A 30 -8.69 -9.36 -1.98
C ILE A 30 -8.64 -10.35 -0.84
N ARG A 31 -7.62 -10.25 -0.01
CA ARG A 31 -7.46 -11.10 1.16
C ARG A 31 -8.11 -10.48 2.40
N PRO A 32 -8.65 -11.30 3.32
CA PRO A 32 -9.15 -10.77 4.59
C PRO A 32 -8.00 -10.10 5.37
N GLY A 33 -8.32 -9.10 6.18
CA GLY A 33 -7.31 -8.43 6.99
C GLY A 33 -6.63 -9.36 8.00
N VAL A 34 -5.42 -8.99 8.40
CA VAL A 34 -4.57 -9.74 9.34
C VAL A 34 -4.85 -9.37 10.79
N SER A 35 -4.46 -10.26 11.69
CA SER A 35 -4.53 -10.06 13.14
C SER A 35 -3.45 -9.11 13.65
N GLU A 36 -3.70 -8.56 14.84
CA GLU A 36 -2.69 -7.77 15.58
C GLU A 36 -1.43 -8.58 15.92
N GLU A 37 -1.54 -9.91 16.02
CA GLU A 37 -0.40 -10.78 16.27
C GLU A 37 0.50 -10.88 15.04
N GLU A 38 -0.07 -11.09 13.85
CA GLU A 38 0.67 -11.11 12.59
C GLU A 38 1.40 -9.79 12.33
N LEU A 39 0.75 -8.67 12.61
CA LEU A 39 1.36 -7.34 12.50
C LEU A 39 2.55 -7.17 13.45
N ARG A 40 2.40 -7.58 14.72
CA ARG A 40 3.51 -7.53 15.69
C ARG A 40 4.65 -8.48 15.31
N ASN A 41 4.34 -9.62 14.72
CA ASN A 41 5.36 -10.57 14.26
C ASN A 41 6.18 -9.97 13.13
N PHE A 42 5.54 -9.30 12.17
CA PHE A 42 6.23 -8.55 11.12
C PHE A 42 7.12 -7.44 11.71
N GLU A 43 6.55 -6.58 12.57
CA GLU A 43 7.29 -5.50 13.22
C GLU A 43 8.51 -6.00 14.00
N THR A 44 8.37 -7.13 14.70
CA THR A 44 9.45 -7.74 15.47
C THR A 44 10.51 -8.36 14.56
N ALA A 45 10.11 -9.10 13.52
CA ALA A 45 11.02 -9.75 12.59
C ALA A 45 11.88 -8.75 11.81
N HIS A 46 11.31 -7.58 11.48
CA HIS A 46 11.99 -6.56 10.70
C HIS A 46 12.58 -5.42 11.54
N GLY A 47 12.28 -5.35 12.84
CA GLY A 47 12.76 -4.29 13.72
C GLY A 47 12.12 -2.92 13.43
N VAL A 48 10.87 -2.92 12.96
CA VAL A 48 10.14 -1.72 12.52
C VAL A 48 8.84 -1.53 13.29
N ARG A 49 8.17 -0.41 13.01
CA ARG A 49 6.86 -0.06 13.51
C ARG A 49 5.96 0.41 12.38
N PHE A 50 4.75 -0.10 12.34
CA PHE A 50 3.71 0.41 11.46
C PHE A 50 3.16 1.72 12.00
N SER A 51 2.92 2.64 11.08
CA SER A 51 2.05 3.77 11.31
C SER A 51 0.60 3.30 11.56
N GLN A 52 -0.19 4.13 12.21
CA GLN A 52 -1.57 3.77 12.55
C GLN A 52 -2.43 3.51 11.31
N ASP A 53 -2.22 4.27 10.24
CA ASP A 53 -2.97 4.13 8.98
C ASP A 53 -2.64 2.83 8.21
N LEU A 54 -1.37 2.46 8.12
CA LEU A 54 -0.96 1.20 7.52
C LEU A 54 -1.44 -0.01 8.34
N ARG A 55 -1.43 0.12 9.67
CA ARG A 55 -2.00 -0.87 10.59
C ARG A 55 -3.51 -1.03 10.35
N ASP A 56 -4.25 0.06 10.21
CA ASP A 56 -5.69 0.04 9.97
C ASP A 56 -6.03 -0.56 8.59
N TYR A 57 -5.20 -0.30 7.59
CA TYR A 57 -5.28 -0.96 6.28
C TYR A 57 -5.15 -2.47 6.39
N PHE A 58 -4.04 -2.97 6.95
CA PHE A 58 -3.79 -4.42 7.01
C PHE A 58 -4.83 -5.16 7.86
N ARG A 59 -5.36 -4.53 8.91
CA ARG A 59 -6.48 -5.09 9.69
C ARG A 59 -7.78 -5.20 8.89
N ALA A 60 -7.99 -4.34 7.91
CA ALA A 60 -9.19 -4.34 7.08
C ALA A 60 -9.06 -5.26 5.86
N VAL A 61 -7.86 -5.31 5.25
CA VAL A 61 -7.54 -6.03 4.02
C VAL A 61 -6.04 -6.34 3.94
N ASP A 62 -5.70 -7.59 3.63
CA ASP A 62 -4.31 -8.07 3.50
C ASP A 62 -3.85 -8.03 2.04
N GLY A 63 -3.99 -6.87 1.39
CA GLY A 63 -3.73 -6.74 -0.04
C GLY A 63 -4.63 -7.60 -0.94
N MET A 64 -4.15 -7.84 -2.15
CA MET A 64 -4.81 -8.64 -3.18
C MET A 64 -4.41 -10.12 -3.09
N GLU A 65 -5.18 -11.03 -3.67
CA GLU A 65 -4.72 -12.42 -3.84
C GLU A 65 -3.44 -12.45 -4.69
N GLU A 66 -2.53 -13.39 -4.42
CA GLU A 66 -1.29 -13.52 -5.19
C GLU A 66 -1.56 -13.68 -6.69
N GLY A 67 -0.81 -12.93 -7.51
CA GLY A 67 -1.01 -12.87 -8.96
C GLY A 67 -2.25 -12.10 -9.42
N THR A 68 -2.98 -11.46 -8.50
CA THR A 68 -4.08 -10.53 -8.84
C THR A 68 -3.52 -9.15 -9.11
N MET A 69 -3.97 -8.57 -10.22
CA MET A 69 -3.74 -7.20 -10.60
C MET A 69 -5.11 -6.55 -10.83
N ALA A 70 -5.31 -5.35 -10.31
CA ALA A 70 -6.51 -4.57 -10.54
C ALA A 70 -6.57 -4.07 -12.00
N THR A 71 -7.75 -3.59 -12.40
CA THR A 71 -7.99 -3.11 -13.78
C THR A 71 -7.16 -1.89 -14.16
N ASP A 72 -6.67 -1.16 -13.15
CA ASP A 72 -5.77 -0.02 -13.22
C ASP A 72 -4.28 -0.43 -13.15
N TYR A 73 -3.98 -1.73 -13.28
CA TYR A 73 -2.64 -2.31 -13.25
C TYR A 73 -1.91 -2.29 -11.90
N PHE A 74 -2.57 -1.92 -10.81
CA PHE A 74 -1.99 -2.04 -9.47
C PHE A 74 -2.07 -3.46 -8.93
N SER A 75 -1.02 -3.89 -8.25
CA SER A 75 -1.00 -5.09 -7.43
C SER A 75 -0.63 -4.70 -6.01
N PHE A 76 -1.59 -4.72 -5.08
CA PHE A 76 -1.31 -4.45 -3.66
C PHE A 76 -0.94 -5.75 -2.97
N TRP A 77 0.20 -5.76 -2.29
CA TRP A 77 0.80 -6.98 -1.80
C TRP A 77 0.26 -7.42 -0.44
N PRO A 78 0.07 -8.73 -0.23
CA PRO A 78 -0.15 -9.30 1.09
C PRO A 78 1.02 -9.05 2.04
N LEU A 79 0.74 -8.92 3.34
CA LEU A 79 1.75 -8.69 4.38
C LEU A 79 2.89 -9.70 4.33
N HIS A 80 2.59 -10.97 4.06
CA HIS A 80 3.62 -12.03 4.02
C HIS A 80 4.56 -11.96 2.80
N THR A 81 4.22 -11.13 1.81
CA THR A 81 5.05 -10.91 0.61
C THR A 81 5.83 -9.61 0.65
N ILE A 82 5.53 -8.73 1.61
CA ILE A 82 6.23 -7.46 1.80
C ILE A 82 7.66 -7.73 2.24
N LYS A 83 8.60 -7.10 1.56
CA LYS A 83 10.04 -7.21 1.81
C LYS A 83 10.69 -5.84 1.83
N ARG A 84 11.90 -5.79 2.37
CA ARG A 84 12.74 -4.59 2.23
C ARG A 84 13.07 -4.36 0.76
N MET A 85 13.26 -3.10 0.41
CA MET A 85 13.72 -2.70 -0.91
C MET A 85 15.01 -3.41 -1.32
N SER A 86 15.96 -3.52 -0.40
CA SER A 86 17.25 -4.19 -0.61
C SER A 86 17.16 -5.70 -0.76
N GLU A 87 16.08 -6.32 -0.28
CA GLU A 87 15.81 -7.76 -0.43
C GLU A 87 15.15 -8.07 -1.77
N GLU A 88 14.39 -7.12 -2.31
CA GLU A 88 13.58 -7.29 -3.51
C GLU A 88 14.25 -6.77 -4.78
N LEU A 89 15.07 -5.71 -4.68
CA LEU A 89 15.70 -5.05 -5.81
C LEU A 89 17.21 -5.29 -5.85
N GLY A 90 17.80 -5.13 -7.03
CA GLY A 90 19.26 -5.08 -7.20
C GLY A 90 19.85 -3.75 -6.67
N PRO A 91 21.11 -3.72 -6.20
CA PRO A 91 21.77 -2.52 -5.68
C PRO A 91 21.71 -1.28 -6.58
N GLU A 92 21.69 -1.49 -7.89
CA GLU A 92 21.56 -0.44 -8.89
C GLU A 92 20.22 0.30 -8.83
N CYS A 93 19.16 -0.34 -8.33
CA CYS A 93 17.81 0.23 -8.25
C CYS A 93 17.61 1.13 -7.03
N TYR A 94 18.54 1.15 -6.08
CA TYR A 94 18.43 1.97 -4.86
C TYR A 94 19.75 2.66 -4.50
N ALA A 95 20.68 2.78 -5.45
CA ALA A 95 21.99 3.38 -5.23
C ALA A 95 21.91 4.81 -4.67
N ASP A 96 20.89 5.57 -5.06
CA ASP A 96 20.66 6.96 -4.62
C ASP A 96 19.66 7.06 -3.45
N VAL A 97 19.15 5.94 -2.95
CA VAL A 97 18.20 5.91 -1.84
C VAL A 97 18.96 5.87 -0.52
N ILE A 98 18.69 6.84 0.35
CA ILE A 98 19.27 6.89 1.70
C ILE A 98 18.57 5.85 2.58
N GLU A 99 19.32 4.91 3.16
CA GLU A 99 18.81 3.87 4.07
C GLU A 99 17.78 2.93 3.40
N PRO A 100 18.14 2.21 2.31
CA PRO A 100 17.21 1.36 1.54
C PRO A 100 16.52 0.28 2.40
N ASP A 101 17.19 -0.19 3.47
CA ASP A 101 16.67 -1.20 4.39
C ASP A 101 15.49 -0.74 5.26
N GLN A 102 15.19 0.57 5.29
CA GLN A 102 14.02 1.12 5.99
C GLN A 102 12.78 1.16 5.11
N TYR A 103 12.88 0.79 3.83
CA TYR A 103 11.76 0.90 2.91
C TYR A 103 11.23 -0.47 2.52
N PHE A 104 9.91 -0.59 2.54
CA PHE A 104 9.20 -1.84 2.32
C PHE A 104 8.27 -1.70 1.14
N ILE A 105 8.42 -2.59 0.16
CA ILE A 105 7.59 -2.57 -1.06
C ILE A 105 6.26 -3.23 -0.73
N PHE A 106 5.17 -2.50 -0.96
CA PHE A 106 3.81 -2.95 -0.62
C PHE A 106 2.87 -2.98 -1.83
N ALA A 107 3.30 -2.45 -2.97
CA ALA A 107 2.55 -2.54 -4.21
C ALA A 107 3.49 -2.41 -5.41
N ASP A 108 3.09 -2.99 -6.53
CA ASP A 108 3.70 -2.75 -7.84
C ASP A 108 2.66 -2.32 -8.88
N TYR A 109 3.16 -1.71 -9.95
CA TYR A 109 2.36 -1.28 -11.08
C TYR A 109 2.79 -2.00 -12.36
N CYS A 110 1.80 -2.50 -13.10
CA CYS A 110 1.94 -3.08 -14.43
C CYS A 110 3.06 -4.13 -14.51
N ILE A 111 2.98 -5.15 -13.64
CA ILE A 111 3.93 -6.27 -13.61
C ILE A 111 5.35 -5.74 -13.41
N TRP A 112 5.57 -5.05 -12.29
CA TRP A 112 6.89 -4.52 -11.93
C TRP A 112 7.49 -3.49 -12.91
N CYS A 113 6.66 -2.74 -13.65
CA CYS A 113 7.17 -1.55 -14.34
C CYS A 113 7.76 -0.54 -13.34
N TRP A 114 7.16 -0.47 -12.14
CA TRP A 114 7.73 0.13 -10.93
C TRP A 114 7.00 -0.38 -9.70
N GLY A 115 7.52 -0.02 -8.52
CA GLY A 115 6.94 -0.31 -7.22
C GLY A 115 6.65 0.93 -6.39
N TYR A 116 5.89 0.74 -5.33
CA TYR A 116 5.67 1.71 -4.27
C TYR A 116 6.19 1.14 -2.96
N ALA A 117 7.04 1.93 -2.32
CA ALA A 117 7.64 1.56 -1.06
C ALA A 117 7.29 2.58 0.02
N ILE A 118 7.08 2.10 1.24
CA ILE A 118 6.81 2.93 2.42
C ILE A 118 7.99 2.87 3.38
N ARG A 119 8.37 4.01 3.95
CA ARG A 119 9.39 4.04 5.00
C ARG A 119 8.81 3.54 6.32
N LEU A 120 9.48 2.56 6.93
CA LEU A 120 9.19 2.06 8.26
C LEU A 120 10.48 2.05 9.09
N THR A 121 10.43 2.66 10.27
CA THR A 121 11.54 2.67 11.23
C THR A 121 11.10 2.03 12.54
N GLY A 122 12.01 1.88 13.50
CA GLY A 122 11.68 1.42 14.85
C GLY A 122 10.88 2.42 15.69
N ASN A 123 10.62 3.63 15.19
CA ASN A 123 9.99 4.73 15.92
C ASN A 123 8.70 5.20 15.25
N HIS A 124 7.57 5.11 15.96
CA HIS A 124 6.27 5.55 15.45
C HIS A 124 6.18 7.07 15.15
N ALA A 125 7.08 7.88 15.70
CA ALA A 125 7.10 9.32 15.47
C ALA A 125 7.80 9.71 14.15
N ASP A 126 8.51 8.77 13.52
CA ASP A 126 9.18 9.05 12.26
C ASP A 126 8.17 9.10 11.11
N SER A 127 8.43 9.93 10.11
CA SER A 127 7.60 10.01 8.90
C SER A 127 7.63 8.69 8.13
N ASN A 128 6.48 8.30 7.57
CA ASN A 128 6.26 7.10 6.76
C ASN A 128 5.91 7.43 5.28
N PRO A 129 6.71 8.26 4.58
CA PRO A 129 6.38 8.62 3.20
C PRO A 129 6.33 7.38 2.31
N VAL A 130 5.44 7.45 1.32
CA VAL A 130 5.40 6.52 0.20
C VAL A 130 6.14 7.16 -0.96
N PHE A 131 7.05 6.40 -1.55
CA PHE A 131 7.83 6.84 -2.69
C PHE A 131 7.82 5.80 -3.79
N PHE A 132 8.17 6.31 -4.96
CA PHE A 132 8.31 5.57 -6.18
C PHE A 132 9.63 4.80 -6.20
N THR A 133 9.60 3.51 -6.54
CA THR A 133 10.81 2.70 -6.66
C THR A 133 10.89 1.91 -7.96
N GLY A 134 12.09 1.77 -8.52
CA GLY A 134 12.34 1.00 -9.73
C GLY A 134 13.45 1.62 -10.57
N ASN A 135 13.71 1.03 -11.73
CA ASN A 135 14.74 1.52 -12.65
C ASN A 135 14.23 2.67 -13.53
N ARG A 136 13.93 3.83 -12.91
CA ARG A 136 13.40 5.02 -13.59
C ARG A 136 14.10 6.30 -13.11
N PRO A 137 14.14 7.39 -13.92
CA PRO A 137 14.78 8.65 -13.53
C PRO A 137 14.19 9.33 -12.29
N ASP A 138 12.94 9.00 -11.93
CA ASP A 138 12.20 9.51 -10.79
C ASP A 138 12.20 8.57 -9.58
N ASN A 139 13.11 7.58 -9.56
CA ASN A 139 13.34 6.72 -8.40
C ASN A 139 13.63 7.56 -7.13
N GLY A 140 13.00 7.21 -6.01
CA GLY A 140 13.13 7.98 -4.76
C GLY A 140 12.18 9.17 -4.65
N ARG A 141 11.36 9.48 -5.67
CA ARG A 141 10.34 10.54 -5.61
C ARG A 141 9.29 10.19 -4.56
N ILE A 142 9.10 11.05 -3.57
CA ILE A 142 7.96 10.96 -2.64
C ILE A 142 6.66 11.22 -3.42
N ILE A 143 5.75 10.25 -3.38
CA ILE A 143 4.44 10.27 -4.03
C ILE A 143 3.36 10.65 -3.02
N ALA A 144 3.54 10.26 -1.76
CA ALA A 144 2.64 10.63 -0.66
C ALA A 144 3.43 10.78 0.65
N SER A 145 2.99 11.67 1.52
CA SER A 145 3.55 11.88 2.86
C SER A 145 3.11 10.81 3.88
N SER A 146 2.07 10.04 3.56
CA SER A 146 1.52 8.97 4.40
C SER A 146 0.87 7.88 3.55
N PHE A 147 0.57 6.73 4.17
CA PHE A 147 -0.16 5.65 3.51
C PHE A 147 -1.62 6.04 3.23
N THR A 148 -2.24 6.80 4.13
CA THR A 148 -3.58 7.37 3.95
C THR A 148 -3.64 8.21 2.67
N GLU A 149 -2.72 9.16 2.51
CA GLU A 149 -2.66 10.01 1.32
C GLU A 149 -2.46 9.15 0.06
N PHE A 150 -1.58 8.16 0.08
CA PHE A 150 -1.41 7.23 -1.04
C PHE A 150 -2.71 6.53 -1.45
N LEU A 151 -3.49 6.02 -0.49
CA LEU A 151 -4.78 5.39 -0.78
C LEU A 151 -5.83 6.38 -1.30
N GLU A 152 -5.80 7.63 -0.84
CA GLU A 152 -6.69 8.67 -1.37
C GLU A 152 -6.37 8.95 -2.84
N LEU A 153 -5.09 9.15 -3.16
CA LEU A 153 -4.61 9.33 -4.53
C LEU A 153 -5.02 8.17 -5.43
N TYR A 154 -4.87 6.93 -4.94
CA TYR A 154 -5.26 5.72 -5.66
C TYR A 154 -6.77 5.70 -5.96
N LEU A 155 -7.59 5.99 -4.95
CA LEU A 155 -9.05 5.99 -5.11
C LEU A 155 -9.59 7.13 -5.98
N THR A 156 -8.82 8.20 -6.16
CA THR A 156 -9.17 9.34 -7.02
C THR A 156 -8.47 9.33 -8.37
N ASP A 157 -7.70 8.28 -8.68
CA ASP A 157 -6.97 8.12 -9.95
C ASP A 157 -6.06 9.31 -10.28
N GLU A 158 -5.25 9.74 -9.30
CA GLU A 158 -4.38 10.90 -9.45
C GLU A 158 -3.17 10.63 -10.34
N ALA A 159 -2.95 11.51 -11.32
CA ALA A 159 -2.00 11.30 -12.41
C ALA A 159 -0.53 11.11 -11.97
N HIS A 160 -0.14 11.65 -10.81
CA HIS A 160 1.24 11.57 -10.34
C HIS A 160 1.59 10.22 -9.69
N LEU A 161 0.63 9.29 -9.59
CA LEU A 161 0.89 7.90 -9.26
C LEU A 161 1.65 7.16 -10.38
N TYR A 162 1.62 7.67 -11.62
CA TYR A 162 2.17 7.03 -12.82
C TYR A 162 3.49 7.69 -13.33
#